data_AF-A0A225VKW8-F1
#
_entry.id   AF-A0A225VKW8-F1
#
_cell.length_a   1.000
_cell.length_b   1.000
_cell.length_c   1.000
_cell.angle_alpha   90.00
_cell.angle_beta   90.00
_cell.angle_gamma   90.00
#
_symmetry.space_group_name_H-M   'P 1'
#
loop_
_entity.id
_entity.type
_entity.pdbx_description
1 polymer ?
#
loop_
_entity_poly.entity_id
_entity_poly.type
_entity_poly.pdbx_seq_one_letter_code
_entity_poly.pdbx_strand_id
1 'polypeptide(L)'
;MARRAGRNIMIFASEVPVISALNPYRQIEDVFLDVWRRTNPRQVSSLQEELAVSLATPEQKMQTIVEDLGAAPAIHELIQEASEAQTIQQVATAQAKVAQSLPTATPADVKADVVQFV
;
A
#
# COMPACT_ATOMS: atom_id res chain seq x y z
N MET A 1 12.38 -14.50 -34.11
CA MET A 1 12.16 -14.85 -32.69
C MET A 1 12.98 -13.92 -31.81
N ALA A 2 12.38 -12.84 -31.28
CA ALA A 2 13.09 -11.92 -30.40
C ALA A 2 13.15 -12.53 -28.98
N ARG A 3 14.38 -12.77 -28.48
CA ARG A 3 14.60 -13.14 -27.08
C ARG A 3 14.18 -11.97 -26.19
N ARG A 4 13.12 -12.14 -25.38
CA ARG A 4 12.82 -11.22 -24.28
C ARG A 4 13.98 -11.30 -23.29
N ALA A 5 14.83 -10.28 -23.27
CA ALA A 5 15.82 -10.11 -22.22
C ALA A 5 15.07 -10.00 -20.88
N GLY A 6 15.14 -11.02 -20.04
CA GLY A 6 14.67 -10.94 -18.66
C GLY A 6 15.44 -9.82 -17.99
N ARG A 7 14.74 -8.74 -17.59
CA ARG A 7 15.34 -7.68 -16.77
C ARG A 7 15.59 -8.28 -15.39
N ASN A 8 16.81 -8.73 -15.14
CA ASN A 8 17.24 -9.13 -13.80
C ASN A 8 17.26 -7.88 -12.93
N ILE A 9 16.35 -7.80 -11.97
CA ILE A 9 16.34 -6.74 -10.95
C ILE A 9 17.22 -7.25 -9.82
N MET A 10 18.39 -6.65 -9.64
CA MET A 10 19.28 -6.90 -8.52
C MET A 10 18.92 -5.91 -7.41
N ILE A 11 18.48 -6.42 -6.27
CA ILE A 11 18.25 -5.60 -5.07
C ILE A 11 19.41 -5.84 -4.13
N PHE A 12 20.16 -4.78 -3.83
CA PHE A 12 21.20 -4.86 -2.83
C PHE A 12 20.57 -4.78 -1.45
N ALA A 13 20.88 -5.74 -0.59
CA ALA A 13 20.44 -5.76 0.80
C ALA A 13 20.80 -4.49 1.58
N SER A 14 21.74 -3.67 1.09
CA SER A 14 22.11 -2.36 1.65
C SER A 14 21.07 -1.25 1.43
N GLU A 15 20.22 -1.35 0.40
CA GLU A 15 19.16 -0.35 0.13
C GLU A 15 17.87 -0.64 0.90
N VAL A 16 17.74 -1.87 1.37
CA VAL A 16 16.54 -2.37 2.06
C VAL A 16 16.30 -1.68 3.41
N PRO A 17 17.31 -1.45 4.28
CA PRO A 17 17.14 -0.69 5.51
C PRO A 17 16.78 0.78 5.27
N VAL A 18 17.23 1.38 4.16
CA VAL A 18 16.87 2.76 3.81
C VAL A 18 15.40 2.85 3.43
N ILE A 19 14.85 1.82 2.78
CA ILE A 19 13.45 1.79 2.34
C ILE A 19 12.49 1.45 3.50
N SER A 20 12.87 0.56 4.41
CA SER A 20 12.02 0.16 5.55
C SER A 20 12.17 1.05 6.79
N ALA A 21 13.33 1.68 7.02
CA ALA A 21 13.51 2.58 8.16
C ALA A 21 12.79 3.94 7.98
N LEU A 22 12.49 4.34 6.74
CA LEU A 22 11.79 5.59 6.44
C LEU A 22 10.26 5.45 6.50
N ASN A 23 9.73 4.24 6.39
CA ASN A 23 8.29 3.97 6.45
C ASN A 23 8.01 2.76 7.35
N PRO A 24 7.45 2.98 8.57
CA PRO A 24 7.20 1.91 9.53
C PRO A 24 6.13 0.90 9.06
N TYR A 25 5.36 1.24 8.02
CA TYR A 25 4.35 0.37 7.42
C TYR A 25 4.87 -0.42 6.22
N ARG A 26 6.12 -0.20 5.80
CA ARG A 26 6.76 -0.93 4.71
C ARG A 26 7.75 -1.96 5.25
N GLN A 27 7.34 -3.23 5.22
CA GLN A 27 8.21 -4.32 5.62
C GLN A 27 9.19 -4.69 4.49
N ILE A 28 10.34 -5.20 4.90
CA ILE A 28 11.40 -5.68 4.00
C ILE A 28 10.87 -6.80 3.10
N GLU A 29 10.12 -7.72 3.69
CA GLU A 29 9.56 -8.91 3.04
C GLU A 29 8.66 -8.54 1.86
N ASP A 30 7.91 -7.45 1.99
CA ASP A 30 7.03 -6.96 0.93
C ASP A 30 7.79 -6.49 -0.31
N VAL A 31 8.93 -5.81 -0.12
CA VAL A 31 9.76 -5.34 -1.23
C VAL A 31 10.37 -6.52 -1.99
N PHE A 32 10.86 -7.53 -1.27
CA PHE A 32 11.41 -8.73 -1.89
C PHE A 32 10.33 -9.55 -2.60
N LEU A 33 9.18 -9.73 -1.98
CA LEU A 33 8.07 -10.48 -2.55
C LEU A 33 7.55 -9.80 -3.83
N ASP A 34 7.42 -8.48 -3.85
CA ASP A 34 6.98 -7.74 -5.02
C ASP A 34 7.94 -7.89 -6.20
N VAL A 35 9.24 -7.88 -5.92
CA VAL A 35 10.26 -8.05 -6.96
C VAL A 35 10.30 -9.50 -7.43
N TRP A 36 10.13 -10.47 -6.54
CA TRP A 36 10.00 -11.87 -6.91
C TRP A 36 8.75 -12.11 -7.78
N ARG A 37 7.60 -11.52 -7.44
CA ARG A 37 6.38 -11.60 -8.26
C ARG A 37 6.58 -11.03 -9.67
N ARG A 38 7.35 -9.95 -9.82
CA ARG A 38 7.64 -9.34 -11.13
C ARG A 38 8.62 -10.16 -11.96
N THR A 39 9.56 -10.83 -11.31
CA THR A 39 10.65 -11.56 -11.98
C THR A 39 10.30 -13.02 -12.26
N ASN A 40 9.58 -13.69 -11.36
CA ASN A 40 9.17 -15.08 -11.50
C ASN A 40 7.78 -15.36 -10.88
N PRO A 41 6.70 -14.87 -11.51
CA PRO A 41 5.34 -14.99 -10.96
C PRO A 41 4.87 -16.43 -10.79
N ARG A 42 5.26 -17.34 -11.71
CA ARG A 42 4.83 -18.75 -11.68
C ARG A 42 5.34 -19.47 -10.44
N GLN A 43 6.61 -19.24 -10.09
CA GLN A 43 7.20 -19.84 -8.89
C GLN A 43 6.49 -19.37 -7.62
N VAL A 44 6.18 -18.07 -7.54
CA VAL A 44 5.46 -17.52 -6.37
C VAL A 44 4.07 -18.13 -6.26
N SER A 45 3.32 -18.24 -7.37
CA SER A 45 2.00 -18.88 -7.36
C SER A 45 2.06 -20.34 -6.92
N SER A 46 3.01 -21.13 -7.44
CA SER A 46 3.19 -22.53 -7.03
C SER A 46 3.54 -22.65 -5.55
N LEU A 47 4.40 -21.78 -5.01
CA LEU A 47 4.74 -21.78 -3.58
C LEU A 47 3.55 -21.36 -2.70
N GLN A 48 2.72 -20.43 -3.15
CA GLN A 48 1.50 -20.05 -2.44
C GLN A 48 0.50 -21.20 -2.34
N GLU A 49 0.32 -21.95 -3.43
CA GLU A 49 -0.51 -23.15 -3.47
C GLU A 49 0.06 -24.27 -2.58
N GLU A 50 1.36 -24.53 -2.67
CA GLU A 50 2.04 -25.60 -1.92
C GLU A 50 2.03 -25.35 -0.42
N LEU A 51 2.25 -24.10 0.01
CA LEU A 51 2.33 -23.73 1.42
C LEU A 51 0.96 -23.38 2.02
N ALA A 52 -0.11 -23.35 1.22
CA ALA A 52 -1.44 -22.87 1.61
C ALA A 52 -1.41 -21.49 2.30
N VAL A 53 -0.48 -20.62 1.89
CA VAL A 53 -0.29 -19.30 2.50
C VAL A 53 -1.22 -18.30 1.84
N SER A 54 -2.20 -17.81 2.60
CA SER A 54 -2.96 -16.62 2.22
C SER A 54 -2.17 -15.38 2.61
N LEU A 55 -1.69 -14.65 1.61
CA LEU A 55 -1.04 -13.37 1.84
C LEU A 55 -2.10 -12.27 1.91
N ALA A 56 -1.94 -11.34 2.85
CA ALA A 56 -2.83 -10.20 2.99
C ALA A 56 -2.94 -9.43 1.66
N THR A 57 -4.17 -9.10 1.27
CA THR A 57 -4.42 -8.30 0.06
C THR A 57 -4.00 -6.85 0.30
N PRO A 58 -3.74 -6.06 -0.76
CA PRO A 58 -3.41 -4.65 -0.63
C PRO A 58 -4.44 -3.87 0.22
N GLU A 59 -5.72 -4.18 0.06
CA GLU A 59 -6.83 -3.56 0.79
C GLU A 59 -6.79 -3.93 2.27
N GLN A 60 -6.52 -5.19 2.59
CA GLN A 60 -6.39 -5.65 3.98
C GLN A 60 -5.21 -4.96 4.68
N LYS A 61 -4.08 -4.81 3.98
CA LYS A 61 -2.92 -4.08 4.52
C LYS A 61 -3.24 -2.61 4.77
N MET A 62 -3.93 -1.96 3.84
CA MET A 62 -4.33 -0.56 3.99
C MET A 62 -5.28 -0.37 5.17
N GLN A 63 -6.21 -1.30 5.37
CA GLN A 63 -7.14 -1.26 6.48
C GLN A 63 -6.40 -1.35 7.83
N THR A 64 -5.40 -2.23 7.96
CA THR A 64 -4.54 -2.29 9.14
C THR A 64 -3.78 -0.97 9.36
N ILE A 65 -3.24 -0.36 8.30
CA ILE A 65 -2.54 0.94 8.40
C ILE A 65 -3.49 2.04 8.90
N VAL A 66 -4.73 2.08 8.38
CA VAL A 66 -5.75 3.05 8.78
C VAL A 66 -6.18 2.88 10.23
N GLU A 67 -6.29 1.63 10.70
CA GLU A 67 -6.59 1.27 12.08
C GLU A 67 -5.44 1.67 13.02
N ASP A 68 -4.19 1.34 12.68
CA ASP A 68 -2.99 1.68 13.47
C ASP A 68 -2.78 3.20 13.59
N LEU A 69 -3.15 3.95 12.56
CA LEU A 69 -3.10 5.42 12.57
C LEU A 69 -4.23 6.05 13.40
N GLY A 70 -5.19 5.26 13.88
CA GLY A 70 -6.38 5.76 14.59
C GLY A 70 -7.32 6.59 13.70
N ALA A 71 -7.14 6.51 12.37
CA ALA A 71 -7.85 7.34 11.40
C ALA A 71 -9.15 6.69 10.89
N ALA A 72 -9.40 5.42 11.23
CA ALA A 72 -10.58 4.66 10.83
C ALA A 72 -11.93 5.40 11.04
N PRO A 73 -12.24 5.98 12.22
CA PRO A 73 -13.51 6.70 12.40
C PRO A 73 -13.61 7.96 11.54
N ALA A 74 -12.52 8.73 11.42
CA ALA A 74 -12.48 9.94 10.59
C ALA A 74 -12.68 9.60 9.10
N ILE A 75 -12.05 8.53 8.62
CA ILE A 75 -12.23 8.04 7.25
C ILE A 75 -13.66 7.56 7.03
N HIS A 76 -14.28 6.87 7.99
CA HIS A 76 -15.66 6.41 7.86
C HIS A 76 -16.66 7.59 7.78
N GLU A 77 -16.47 8.62 8.60
CA GLU A 77 -17.27 9.85 8.52
C GLU A 77 -17.08 10.57 7.18
N LEU A 78 -15.85 10.62 6.66
CA LEU A 78 -15.55 11.27 5.39
C LEU A 78 -16.07 10.48 4.18
N ILE A 79 -16.09 9.15 4.25
CA ILE A 79 -16.75 8.30 3.24
C ILE A 79 -18.26 8.54 3.25
N GLN A 80 -18.88 8.68 4.42
CA GLN A 80 -20.30 9.04 4.52
C GLN A 80 -20.56 10.44 3.92
N GLU A 81 -19.77 11.45 4.28
CA GLU A 81 -19.87 12.81 3.72
C GLU A 81 -19.67 12.81 2.19
N ALA A 82 -18.73 12.01 1.67
CA ALA A 82 -18.49 11.85 0.24
C ALA A 82 -19.63 11.08 -0.46
N SER A 83 -20.30 10.15 0.22
CA SER A 83 -21.44 9.41 -0.35
C SER A 83 -22.68 10.29 -0.56
N GLU A 84 -22.83 11.33 0.27
CA GLU A 84 -23.91 12.33 0.18
C GLU A 84 -23.55 13.50 -0.74
N ALA A 85 -22.29 13.59 -1.19
CA ALA A 85 -21.79 14.65 -2.03
C ALA A 85 -22.42 14.60 -3.44
N GLN A 86 -22.92 15.75 -3.91
CA GLN A 86 -23.56 15.88 -5.22
C GLN A 86 -22.59 16.32 -6.31
N THR A 87 -21.39 16.76 -5.92
CA THR A 87 -20.40 17.34 -6.83
C THR A 87 -19.00 16.81 -6.56
N ILE A 88 -18.19 16.70 -7.62
CA ILE A 88 -16.79 16.24 -7.57
C ILE A 88 -15.94 17.14 -6.63
N GLN A 89 -16.28 18.42 -6.54
CA GLN A 89 -15.60 19.38 -5.67
C GLN A 89 -15.82 19.09 -4.18
N GLN A 90 -17.02 18.62 -3.81
CA GLN A 90 -17.33 18.21 -2.44
C GLN A 90 -16.56 16.93 -2.06
N VAL A 91 -16.45 15.97 -2.98
CA VAL A 91 -15.62 14.77 -2.78
C VAL A 91 -14.14 15.13 -2.58
N ALA A 92 -13.59 16.01 -3.43
CA ALA A 92 -12.21 16.48 -3.28
C ALA A 92 -11.97 17.20 -1.95
N THR A 93 -12.97 17.93 -1.45
CA THR A 93 -12.90 18.60 -0.15
C THR A 93 -12.90 17.60 1.01
N ALA A 94 -13.73 16.55 0.93
CA ALA A 94 -13.73 15.46 1.91
C ALA A 94 -12.40 14.68 1.92
N GLN A 95 -11.85 14.35 0.74
CA GLN A 95 -10.52 13.72 0.62
C GLN A 95 -9.40 14.59 1.20
N ALA A 96 -9.46 15.92 1.02
CA ALA A 96 -8.50 16.83 1.62
C ALA A 96 -8.57 16.84 3.16
N LYS A 97 -9.76 16.61 3.75
CA LYS A 97 -9.90 16.43 5.19
C LYS A 97 -9.29 15.12 5.66
N VAL A 98 -9.35 14.04 4.87
CA VAL A 98 -8.67 12.76 5.20
C VAL A 98 -7.18 13.01 5.40
N ALA A 99 -6.52 13.70 4.47
CA ALA A 99 -5.09 14.01 4.56
C ALA A 99 -4.72 14.83 5.80
N GLN A 100 -5.62 15.72 6.25
CA GLN A 100 -5.44 16.55 7.45
C GLN A 100 -5.73 15.80 8.76
N SER A 101 -6.53 14.74 8.68
CA SER A 101 -6.89 13.89 9.83
C SER A 101 -5.75 12.95 10.23
N LEU A 102 -4.79 12.72 9.33
CA LEU A 102 -3.67 11.83 9.57
C LEU A 102 -2.60 12.49 10.46
N PRO A 103 -1.94 11.73 11.35
CA PRO A 103 -0.85 12.24 12.18
C PRO A 103 0.23 12.96 11.36
N THR A 104 0.77 14.05 11.90
CA THR A 104 1.82 14.83 11.20
C THR A 104 3.07 14.00 10.94
N ALA A 105 3.38 13.06 11.85
CA ALA A 105 4.50 12.14 11.78
C ALA A 105 4.33 11.01 10.74
N THR A 106 3.14 10.83 10.16
CA THR A 106 2.92 9.80 9.14
C THR A 106 3.72 10.14 7.87
N PRO A 107 4.49 9.18 7.33
CA PRO A 107 5.24 9.38 6.09
C PRO A 107 4.36 9.83 4.91
N ALA A 108 4.95 10.62 3.99
CA ALA A 108 4.20 11.25 2.90
C ALA A 108 3.65 10.24 1.88
N ASP A 109 4.38 9.15 1.65
CA ASP A 109 3.95 8.02 0.81
C ASP A 109 2.73 7.32 1.42
N VAL A 110 2.74 7.06 2.73
CA VAL A 110 1.60 6.46 3.44
C VAL A 110 0.38 7.37 3.41
N LYS A 111 0.57 8.69 3.56
CA LYS A 111 -0.54 9.66 3.44
C LYS A 111 -1.16 9.62 2.05
N ALA A 112 -0.33 9.55 1.00
CA ALA A 112 -0.83 9.46 -0.37
C ALA A 112 -1.60 8.17 -0.62
N ASP A 113 -1.10 7.03 -0.11
CA ASP A 113 -1.76 5.74 -0.28
C ASP A 113 -3.10 5.68 0.47
N VAL A 114 -3.19 6.22 1.69
CA VAL A 114 -4.45 6.30 2.44
C VAL A 114 -5.47 7.21 1.76
N VAL A 115 -5.05 8.33 1.20
CA VAL A 115 -5.95 9.24 0.46
C VAL A 115 -6.44 8.62 -0.86
N GLN A 116 -5.61 7.81 -1.54
CA GLN A 116 -6.03 7.10 -2.75
C GLN A 116 -6.95 5.90 -2.48
N PHE A 117 -6.90 5.35 -1.28
CA PHE A 117 -7.77 4.26 -0.85
C PHE A 117 -9.23 4.71 -0.60
N VAL A 118 -9.44 6.00 -0.29
CA VAL A 118 -10.74 6.61 0.06
C VAL A 118 -11.36 7.33 -1.13
#